data_AF-Q8C7X7-F1
#
_entry.id   AF-Q8C7X7-F1
#
_cell.length_a   1.000
_cell.length_b   1.000
_cell.length_c   1.000
_cell.angle_alpha   90.00
_cell.angle_beta   90.00
_cell.angle_gamma   90.00
#
_symmetry.space_group_name_H-M   'P 1'
#
loop_
_entity.id
_entity.type
_entity.pdbx_description
1 polymer ?
#
loop_
_entity_poly.entity_id
_entity_poly.type
_entity_poly.pdbx_seq_one_letter_code
_entity_poly.pdbx_strand_id
1 'polypeptide(L)'
;MTDDSQRNFRSVYYEKVGFRGVEEKKSLEILLKDDRLDIEKLCTFSQRFPLPSMYRALVWKALLGILPPHHDTHSQVMAYRKDQYHDILHALTVVRFISDATPQAEVYLRMYQLESGKLPRSPSFPLVSDHSHLTFNSTPFLRITLCLLMCLQRRVWINCRSS
;
A
#
# COMPACT_ATOMS: atom_id res chain seq x y z
N MET A 1 33.31 -13.11 34.65
CA MET A 1 33.10 -12.49 33.32
C MET A 1 32.15 -13.41 32.57
N THR A 2 30.94 -12.92 32.35
CA THR A 2 29.72 -13.65 31.98
C THR A 2 29.68 -14.05 30.50
N ASP A 3 29.54 -15.35 30.27
CA ASP A 3 28.81 -16.05 29.21
C ASP A 3 28.57 -15.33 27.86
N ASP A 4 29.59 -15.35 26.98
CA ASP A 4 29.44 -15.08 25.54
C ASP A 4 29.21 -16.38 24.71
N SER A 5 28.85 -17.49 25.36
CA SER A 5 28.77 -18.82 24.72
C SER A 5 27.41 -19.13 24.06
N GLN A 6 26.42 -18.25 24.21
CA GLN A 6 25.09 -18.39 23.61
C GLN A 6 24.85 -17.51 22.36
N ARG A 7 25.84 -17.32 21.48
CA ARG A 7 25.53 -16.90 20.10
C ARG A 7 24.87 -18.07 19.37
N ASN A 8 23.57 -18.23 19.62
CA ASN A 8 22.59 -19.11 18.99
C ASN A 8 23.18 -20.19 18.07
N PHE A 9 23.58 -21.34 18.62
CA PHE A 9 23.86 -22.55 17.82
C PHE A 9 22.76 -22.84 16.79
N ARG A 10 21.53 -22.42 17.11
CA ARG A 10 20.35 -22.51 16.25
C ARG A 10 20.42 -21.59 15.02
N SER A 11 20.93 -20.37 15.14
CA SER A 11 21.07 -19.44 14.00
C SER A 11 22.17 -19.94 13.05
N VAL A 12 23.28 -20.41 13.61
CA VAL A 12 24.38 -21.04 12.85
C VAL A 12 23.92 -22.29 12.08
N TYR A 13 23.06 -23.11 12.70
CA TYR A 13 22.47 -24.26 12.01
C TYR A 13 21.58 -23.81 10.83
N TYR A 14 20.67 -22.86 11.04
CA TYR A 14 19.81 -22.36 9.98
C TYR A 14 20.56 -21.68 8.84
N GLU A 15 21.65 -20.97 9.15
CA GLU A 15 22.52 -20.38 8.13
C GLU A 15 23.25 -21.46 7.31
N LYS A 16 23.74 -22.52 7.97
CA LYS A 16 24.38 -23.67 7.31
C LYS A 16 23.40 -24.51 6.47
N VAL A 17 22.13 -24.62 6.89
CA VAL A 17 21.10 -25.36 6.14
C VAL A 17 20.34 -24.49 5.12
N GLY A 18 20.77 -23.24 4.89
CA GLY A 18 20.23 -22.36 3.84
C GLY A 18 18.96 -21.57 4.23
N PHE A 19 18.52 -21.62 5.47
CA PHE A 19 17.37 -20.89 5.99
C PHE A 19 17.74 -19.51 6.57
N ARG A 20 18.23 -18.59 5.73
CA ARG A 20 18.63 -17.20 6.10
C ARG A 20 17.45 -16.23 6.32
N GLY A 21 16.31 -16.71 6.84
CA GLY A 21 15.06 -15.93 6.88
C GLY A 21 14.18 -16.18 8.11
N VAL A 22 14.53 -17.17 8.93
CA VAL A 22 13.65 -17.68 10.01
C VAL A 22 13.62 -16.73 11.20
N GLU A 23 14.73 -16.06 11.49
CA GLU A 23 14.82 -15.11 12.60
C GLU A 23 14.22 -13.75 12.21
N GLU A 24 14.41 -13.32 10.96
CA GLU A 24 13.81 -12.12 10.40
C GLU A 24 12.28 -12.21 10.40
N LYS A 25 11.73 -13.35 9.95
CA LYS A 25 10.28 -13.58 9.97
C LYS A 25 9.72 -13.49 11.39
N LYS A 26 10.35 -14.14 12.37
CA LYS A 26 9.90 -14.11 13.77
C LYS A 26 9.97 -12.70 14.35
N SER A 27 11.04 -11.96 14.03
CA SER A 27 11.21 -10.57 14.49
C SER A 27 10.12 -9.66 13.93
N LEU A 28 9.75 -9.82 12.66
CA LEU A 28 8.63 -9.11 12.06
C LEU A 28 7.28 -9.51 12.69
N GLU A 29 7.06 -10.79 12.95
CA GLU A 29 5.83 -11.26 13.62
C GLU A 29 5.66 -10.69 15.02
N ILE A 30 6.75 -10.45 15.75
CA ILE A 30 6.71 -9.78 17.05
C ILE A 30 6.24 -8.33 16.86
N LEU A 31 6.82 -7.58 15.91
CA LEU A 31 6.41 -6.20 15.62
C LEU A 31 4.94 -6.08 15.16
N LEU A 32 4.41 -7.11 14.49
CA LEU A 32 3.04 -7.14 13.99
C LEU A 32 2.00 -7.58 15.03
N LYS A 33 2.44 -8.18 16.14
CA LYS A 33 1.55 -8.62 17.24
C LYS A 33 1.21 -7.51 18.22
N ASP A 34 1.97 -6.41 18.22
CA ASP A 34 1.70 -5.27 19.08
C ASP A 34 0.37 -4.61 18.69
N ASP A 35 -0.41 -4.19 19.69
CA ASP A 35 -1.74 -3.58 19.46
C ASP A 35 -1.65 -2.29 18.61
N ARG A 36 -0.52 -1.60 18.73
CA ARG A 36 -0.15 -0.44 17.92
C ARG A 36 1.12 -0.75 17.13
N LEU A 37 1.03 -0.64 15.81
CA LEU A 37 2.16 -0.83 14.92
C LEU A 37 3.19 0.29 15.10
N ASP A 38 4.42 -0.11 15.45
CA ASP A 38 5.56 0.78 15.49
C ASP A 38 6.09 1.03 14.06
N ILE A 39 5.59 2.10 13.45
CA ILE A 39 5.89 2.48 12.06
C ILE A 39 7.39 2.72 11.85
N GLU A 40 8.08 3.27 12.85
CA GLU A 40 9.53 3.53 12.77
C GLU A 40 10.30 2.21 12.73
N LYS A 41 10.00 1.28 13.64
CA LYS A 41 10.64 -0.05 13.63
C LYS A 41 10.33 -0.84 12.35
N LEU A 42 9.09 -0.77 11.85
CA LEU A 42 8.72 -1.41 10.58
C LEU A 42 9.47 -0.80 9.39
N CYS A 43 9.71 0.51 9.41
CA CYS A 43 10.50 1.20 8.40
C CYS A 43 11.97 0.73 8.44
N THR A 44 12.60 0.73 9.63
CA THR A 44 13.97 0.23 9.82
C THR A 44 14.11 -1.23 9.41
N PHE A 45 13.12 -2.07 9.77
CA PHE A 45 13.08 -3.48 9.34
C PHE A 45 13.02 -3.60 7.82
N SER A 46 12.15 -2.84 7.16
CA SER A 46 11.97 -2.86 5.70
C SER A 46 13.18 -2.32 4.92
N GLN A 47 14.02 -1.50 5.56
CA GLN A 47 15.28 -1.02 4.99
C GLN A 47 16.40 -2.06 5.13
N ARG A 48 16.39 -2.84 6.22
CA ARG A 48 17.44 -3.83 6.53
C ARG A 48 17.19 -5.20 5.90
N PHE A 49 15.95 -5.62 5.82
CA PHE A 49 15.58 -6.99 5.46
C PHE A 49 14.49 -7.01 4.38
N PRO A 50 14.50 -8.00 3.47
CA PRO A 50 13.40 -8.20 2.54
C PRO A 50 12.15 -8.65 3.31
N LEU A 51 11.02 -7.97 3.06
CA LEU A 51 9.75 -8.34 3.68
C LEU A 51 9.27 -9.71 3.17
N PRO A 52 8.82 -10.63 4.05
CA PRO A 52 8.16 -11.86 3.64
C PRO A 52 6.91 -11.58 2.79
N SER A 53 6.69 -12.38 1.75
CA SER A 53 5.59 -12.14 0.79
C SER A 53 4.20 -12.07 1.44
N MET A 54 3.94 -12.87 2.48
CA MET A 54 2.68 -12.86 3.22
C MET A 54 2.40 -11.53 3.96
N TYR A 55 3.44 -10.85 4.45
CA TYR A 55 3.31 -9.62 5.25
C TYR A 55 3.52 -8.35 4.43
N ARG A 56 4.04 -8.46 3.20
CA ARG A 56 4.40 -7.32 2.35
C ARG A 56 3.24 -6.34 2.15
N ALA A 57 2.04 -6.86 1.85
CA ALA A 57 0.86 -6.02 1.65
C ALA A 57 0.42 -5.30 2.93
N LEU A 58 0.47 -5.97 4.08
CA LEU A 58 0.11 -5.37 5.37
C LEU A 58 1.08 -4.26 5.76
N VAL A 59 2.38 -4.55 5.73
CA VAL A 59 3.44 -3.61 6.11
C VAL A 59 3.42 -2.38 5.20
N TRP A 60 3.25 -2.56 3.88
CA TRP A 60 3.19 -1.41 2.97
C TRP A 60 1.93 -0.57 3.17
N LYS A 61 0.77 -1.18 3.47
CA LYS A 61 -0.43 -0.42 3.83
C LYS A 61 -0.21 0.42 5.09
N ALA A 62 0.49 -0.10 6.10
CA ALA A 62 0.80 0.64 7.32
C ALA A 62 1.83 1.76 7.07
N LEU A 63 2.96 1.46 6.41
CA LEU A 63 4.03 2.43 6.12
C LEU A 63 3.56 3.59 5.23
N LEU A 64 2.62 3.32 4.34
CA LEU A 64 2.05 4.34 3.46
C LEU A 64 0.96 5.17 4.16
N GLY A 65 0.50 4.78 5.35
CA GLY A 65 -0.57 5.47 6.09
C GLY A 65 -1.96 5.17 5.54
N ILE A 66 -2.13 4.05 4.83
CA ILE A 66 -3.45 3.56 4.37
C ILE A 66 -4.19 2.93 5.54
N LEU A 67 -3.46 2.18 6.37
CA LEU A 67 -3.94 1.64 7.63
C LEU A 67 -3.40 2.48 8.79
N PRO A 68 -4.24 2.79 9.79
CA PRO A 68 -3.77 3.41 11.01
C PRO A 68 -2.85 2.47 11.81
N PRO A 69 -2.04 2.98 12.74
CA PRO A 69 -1.19 2.15 13.58
C PRO A 69 -1.97 1.14 14.43
N HIS A 70 -3.21 1.46 14.81
CA HIS A 70 -4.04 0.64 15.70
C HIS A 70 -4.76 -0.46 14.92
N HIS A 71 -4.54 -1.72 15.30
CA HIS A 71 -5.04 -2.89 14.55
C HIS A 71 -6.56 -3.06 14.59
N ASP A 72 -7.18 -2.65 15.69
CA ASP A 72 -8.63 -2.72 15.96
C ASP A 72 -9.46 -2.02 14.87
N THR A 73 -8.94 -0.93 14.34
CA THR A 73 -9.61 -0.11 13.32
C THR A 73 -9.32 -0.55 11.88
N HIS A 74 -8.43 -1.53 11.66
CA HIS A 74 -8.03 -1.92 10.29
C HIS A 74 -9.20 -2.43 9.45
N SER A 75 -10.08 -3.24 10.03
CA SER A 75 -11.24 -3.79 9.32
C SER A 75 -12.19 -2.69 8.85
N GLN A 76 -12.48 -1.74 9.72
CA GLN A 76 -13.37 -0.62 9.46
C GLN A 76 -12.78 0.34 8.42
N VAL A 77 -11.50 0.71 8.57
CA VAL A 77 -10.81 1.56 7.60
C VAL A 77 -10.77 0.89 6.22
N MET A 78 -10.52 -0.42 6.15
CA MET A 78 -10.55 -1.14 4.88
C MET A 78 -11.95 -1.20 4.25
N ALA A 79 -13.01 -1.27 5.06
CA ALA A 79 -14.38 -1.20 4.56
C ALA A 79 -14.65 0.17 3.91
N TYR A 80 -14.35 1.28 4.59
CA TYR A 80 -14.51 2.61 4.02
C TYR A 80 -13.69 2.83 2.75
N ARG A 81 -12.47 2.30 2.69
CA ARG A 81 -11.63 2.36 1.49
C ARG A 81 -12.22 1.57 0.32
N LYS A 82 -12.84 0.43 0.62
CA LYS A 82 -13.53 -0.38 -0.38
C LYS A 82 -14.73 0.36 -0.91
N ASP A 83 -15.55 0.98 -0.06
CA ASP A 83 -16.73 1.72 -0.49
C ASP A 83 -16.34 2.92 -1.35
N GLN A 84 -15.35 3.71 -0.90
CA GLN A 84 -14.78 4.82 -1.68
C GLN A 84 -14.30 4.37 -3.07
N TYR A 85 -13.66 3.21 -3.18
CA TYR A 85 -13.23 2.66 -4.46
C TYR A 85 -14.41 2.38 -5.39
N HIS A 86 -15.48 1.76 -4.88
CA HIS A 86 -16.67 1.43 -5.69
C HIS A 86 -17.43 2.69 -6.11
N ASP A 87 -17.54 3.69 -5.24
CA ASP A 87 -18.22 4.96 -5.57
C ASP A 87 -17.51 5.68 -6.72
N ILE A 88 -16.19 5.79 -6.68
CA ILE A 88 -15.39 6.45 -7.72
C ILE A 88 -15.41 5.63 -9.02
N LEU A 89 -15.28 4.29 -8.92
CA LEU A 89 -15.37 3.41 -10.07
C LEU A 89 -16.72 3.58 -10.76
N HIS A 90 -17.81 3.52 -9.99
CA HIS A 90 -19.16 3.66 -10.50
C HIS A 90 -19.38 5.03 -11.15
N ALA A 91 -18.93 6.12 -10.51
CA ALA A 91 -19.02 7.46 -11.06
C ALA A 91 -18.34 7.54 -12.44
N LEU A 92 -17.11 7.02 -12.58
CA LEU A 92 -16.38 6.99 -13.84
C LEU A 92 -17.07 6.16 -14.93
N THR A 93 -17.71 5.05 -14.56
CA THR A 93 -18.52 4.24 -15.49
C THR A 93 -19.76 5.01 -15.94
N VAL A 94 -20.47 5.68 -15.04
CA VAL A 94 -21.67 6.47 -15.36
C VAL A 94 -21.33 7.64 -16.29
N VAL A 95 -20.23 8.35 -16.03
CA VAL A 95 -19.75 9.44 -16.89
C VAL A 95 -19.02 8.95 -18.15
N ARG A 96 -18.95 7.62 -18.37
CA ARG A 96 -18.37 6.94 -19.54
C ARG A 96 -16.89 7.26 -19.78
N PHE A 97 -16.13 7.52 -18.71
CA PHE A 97 -14.68 7.69 -18.79
C PHE A 97 -13.92 6.35 -18.80
N ILE A 98 -14.55 5.28 -18.32
CA ILE A 98 -14.01 3.92 -18.31
C ILE A 98 -15.06 2.93 -18.81
N SER A 99 -14.60 1.81 -19.32
CA SER A 99 -15.41 0.64 -19.69
C SER A 99 -14.71 -0.64 -19.22
N ASP A 100 -15.37 -1.78 -19.36
CA ASP A 100 -14.79 -3.09 -19.00
C ASP A 100 -13.55 -3.45 -19.83
N ALA A 101 -13.34 -2.77 -20.97
CA ALA A 101 -12.16 -2.92 -21.81
C ALA A 101 -10.98 -2.01 -21.39
N THR A 102 -11.20 -1.05 -20.48
CA THR A 102 -10.17 -0.12 -20.04
C THR A 102 -9.13 -0.85 -19.18
N PRO A 103 -7.82 -0.74 -19.50
CA PRO A 103 -6.78 -1.36 -18.67
C PRO A 103 -6.81 -0.84 -17.23
N GLN A 104 -6.61 -1.73 -16.27
CA GLN A 104 -6.70 -1.39 -14.84
C GLN A 104 -5.80 -0.21 -14.43
N ALA A 105 -4.61 -0.09 -15.03
CA ALA A 105 -3.71 1.03 -14.78
C ALA A 105 -4.32 2.39 -15.19
N GLU A 106 -5.06 2.42 -16.30
CA GLU A 106 -5.78 3.63 -16.74
C GLU A 106 -6.98 3.91 -15.84
N VAL A 107 -7.70 2.89 -15.38
CA VAL A 107 -8.79 3.05 -14.39
C VAL A 107 -8.28 3.79 -13.15
N TYR A 108 -7.14 3.38 -12.57
CA TYR A 108 -6.55 4.06 -11.42
C TYR A 108 -6.11 5.50 -11.72
N LEU A 109 -5.61 5.77 -12.93
CA LEU A 109 -5.28 7.13 -13.35
C LEU A 109 -6.55 7.99 -13.41
N ARG A 110 -7.66 7.48 -13.96
CA ARG A 110 -8.93 8.21 -14.03
C ARG A 110 -9.52 8.45 -12.64
N MET A 111 -9.43 7.46 -11.74
CA MET A 111 -9.87 7.61 -10.34
C MET A 111 -9.15 8.79 -9.67
N TYR A 112 -7.83 8.86 -9.83
CA TYR A 112 -7.06 9.97 -9.29
C TYR A 112 -7.38 11.32 -9.95
N GLN A 113 -7.56 11.34 -11.27
CA GLN A 113 -7.96 12.56 -11.96
C GLN A 113 -9.30 13.08 -11.44
N LEU A 114 -10.27 12.20 -11.20
CA LEU A 114 -11.57 12.55 -10.63
C LEU A 114 -11.43 13.15 -9.22
N GLU A 115 -10.73 12.47 -8.31
CA GLU A 115 -10.56 12.97 -6.94
C GLU A 115 -9.71 14.22 -6.82
N SER A 116 -8.74 14.40 -7.71
CA SER A 116 -7.91 15.61 -7.76
C SER A 116 -8.58 16.79 -8.47
N GLY A 117 -9.81 16.61 -8.98
CA GLY A 117 -10.54 17.64 -9.73
C GLY A 117 -9.92 17.94 -11.10
N LYS A 118 -9.09 17.02 -11.63
CA LYS A 118 -8.36 17.16 -12.90
C LYS A 118 -8.91 16.24 -13.99
N LEU A 119 -10.13 15.74 -13.83
CA LEU A 119 -10.75 14.91 -14.84
C LEU A 119 -10.91 15.75 -16.13
N PRO A 120 -10.38 15.29 -17.28
CA PRO A 120 -10.55 15.99 -18.54
C PRO A 120 -12.04 16.23 -18.81
N ARG A 121 -12.40 17.33 -19.47
CA ARG A 121 -13.78 17.49 -19.94
C ARG A 121 -14.08 16.38 -20.94
N SER A 122 -15.18 15.66 -20.74
CA SER A 122 -15.62 14.71 -21.74
C SER A 122 -15.99 15.47 -23.03
N PRO A 123 -15.46 15.09 -24.20
CA PRO A 123 -15.84 15.73 -25.45
C PRO A 123 -17.29 15.42 -25.83
N SER A 124 -17.94 14.43 -25.22
CA SER A 124 -19.31 14.01 -25.54
C SER A 124 -20.41 14.79 -24.80
N PHE A 125 -20.06 15.65 -23.83
CA PHE A 125 -21.03 16.49 -23.12
C PHE A 125 -20.51 17.93 -22.95
N PRO A 126 -20.82 18.83 -23.90
CA PRO A 126 -20.62 20.26 -23.68
C PRO A 126 -21.68 20.76 -22.70
N LEU A 127 -21.40 20.72 -21.40
CA LEU A 127 -22.21 21.42 -20.41
C LEU A 127 -21.83 22.91 -20.43
N VAL A 128 -22.87 23.75 -20.54
CA VAL A 128 -22.82 25.21 -20.49
C VAL A 128 -21.98 25.66 -19.29
N SER A 129 -21.05 26.57 -19.55
CA SER A 129 -20.11 27.11 -18.59
C SER A 129 -20.84 27.83 -17.46
N ASP A 130 -20.88 27.23 -16.27
CA ASP A 130 -20.97 28.00 -15.03
C ASP A 130 -19.69 27.80 -14.23
N HIS A 131 -18.92 28.87 -14.18
CA HIS A 131 -17.72 28.99 -13.36
C HIS A 131 -18.13 28.99 -11.88
N SER A 132 -18.01 27.83 -11.23
CA SER A 132 -17.88 27.78 -9.78
C SER A 132 -16.66 26.93 -9.43
N HIS A 133 -15.55 27.62 -9.15
CA HIS A 133 -14.40 27.06 -8.47
C HIS A 133 -14.82 26.69 -7.04
N LEU A 134 -15.44 25.53 -6.88
CA LEU A 134 -15.50 24.87 -5.59
C LEU A 134 -14.27 23.99 -5.49
N THR A 135 -13.21 24.54 -4.90
CA THR A 135 -12.09 23.75 -4.39
C THR A 135 -12.63 22.89 -3.24
N PHE A 136 -13.18 21.74 -3.60
CA PHE A 136 -13.50 20.70 -2.63
C PHE A 136 -12.16 20.25 -2.05
N ASN A 137 -11.87 20.70 -0.83
CA ASN A 137 -10.72 20.28 -0.04
C ASN A 137 -10.90 18.80 0.32
N SER A 138 -10.78 17.92 -0.68
CA SER A 138 -10.75 16.48 -0.46
C SER A 138 -9.37 16.14 0.07
N THR A 139 -9.33 15.79 1.35
CA THR A 139 -8.20 15.18 2.03
C THR A 139 -7.48 14.16 1.13
N PRO A 140 -6.14 14.19 1.04
CA PRO A 140 -5.35 13.49 0.04
C PRO A 140 -5.19 11.98 0.35
N PHE A 141 -6.27 11.29 0.69
CA PHE A 141 -6.17 9.90 1.11
C PHE A 141 -5.83 8.93 -0.03
N LEU A 142 -6.14 9.26 -1.29
CA LEU A 142 -5.78 8.42 -2.45
C LEU A 142 -4.46 8.78 -3.14
N ARG A 143 -3.81 9.91 -2.75
CA ARG A 143 -2.42 10.19 -3.16
C ARG A 143 -1.48 9.05 -2.74
N ILE A 144 -1.82 8.41 -1.63
CA ILE A 144 -1.07 7.30 -1.04
C ILE A 144 -1.32 6.00 -1.82
N THR A 145 -2.56 5.75 -2.27
CA THR A 145 -2.96 4.53 -2.99
C THR A 145 -2.35 4.45 -4.39
N LEU A 146 -2.13 5.59 -5.06
CA LEU A 146 -1.35 5.62 -6.31
C LEU A 146 0.14 5.35 -6.10
N CYS A 147 0.69 5.77 -4.96
CA CYS A 147 2.07 5.44 -4.58
C CYS A 147 2.25 3.92 -4.44
N LEU A 148 1.24 3.18 -3.94
CA LEU A 148 1.28 1.71 -3.94
C LEU A 148 1.48 1.13 -5.34
N LEU A 149 0.71 1.56 -6.35
CA LEU A 149 0.82 1.02 -7.71
C LEU A 149 2.15 1.36 -8.39
N MET A 150 2.61 2.62 -8.26
CA MET A 150 3.88 3.08 -8.82
C MET A 150 5.10 2.43 -8.11
N CYS A 151 5.04 2.24 -6.79
CA CYS A 151 6.13 1.60 -6.04
C CYS A 151 6.11 0.07 -6.15
N LEU A 152 4.93 -0.58 -6.26
CA LEU A 152 4.82 -2.02 -6.54
C LEU A 152 5.42 -2.34 -7.91
N GLN A 153 5.13 -1.54 -8.95
CA GLN A 153 5.71 -1.78 -10.28
C GLN A 153 7.23 -1.52 -10.33
N ARG A 154 7.78 -0.56 -9.57
CA ARG A 154 9.24 -0.29 -9.57
C ARG A 154 10.07 -1.19 -8.65
N ARG A 155 9.55 -1.66 -7.50
CA ARG A 155 10.34 -2.54 -6.59
C ARG A 155 10.19 -4.03 -6.87
N VAL A 156 9.10 -4.49 -7.47
CA VAL A 156 9.00 -5.89 -7.96
C VAL A 156 10.05 -6.14 -9.05
N TRP A 157 10.36 -5.14 -9.88
CA TRP A 157 11.40 -5.26 -10.91
C TRP A 157 12.83 -5.37 -10.34
N ILE A 158 13.11 -4.76 -9.18
CA ILE A 158 14.43 -4.80 -8.55
C ILE A 158 14.67 -6.13 -7.80
N ASN A 159 13.64 -6.75 -7.22
CA ASN A 159 13.79 -8.00 -6.45
C ASN A 159 13.56 -9.29 -7.26
N CYS A 160 13.05 -9.23 -8.49
CA CYS A 160 12.91 -10.40 -9.36
C CYS A 160 14.13 -10.69 -10.25
N ARG A 161 15.25 -9.96 -10.08
CA ARG A 161 16.51 -10.22 -10.83
C ARG A 161 17.57 -11.00 -10.05
N SER A 162 17.19 -11.58 -8.91
CA SER A 162 18.04 -12.43 -8.07
C SER A 162 17.34 -13.73 -7.70
N SER A 163 16.83 -14.44 -8.71
CA SER A 163 16.63 -15.90 -8.68
C SER A 163 17.23 -16.48 -9.94
#